data_AF-A0ABD3EC11-F1
#
_entry.id   AF-A0ABD3EC11-F1
#
_cell.length_a   1.000
_cell.length_b   1.000
_cell.length_c   1.000
_cell.angle_alpha   90.00
_cell.angle_beta   90.00
_cell.angle_gamma   90.00
#
_symmetry.space_group_name_H-M   'P 1'
#
loop_
_entity.id
_entity.type
_entity.pdbx_description
1 polymer ?
#
loop_
_entity_poly.entity_id
_entity_poly.type
_entity_poly.pdbx_seq_one_letter_code
_entity_poly.pdbx_strand_id
1 'polypeptide(L)'
;MVGGEIGKMAETENDVEVIHMWSSPRSTSTSLMYSFAQRDDTEVFDEPLYAAFLRVTGAERPYREELLSKMESDGNKVIKGIIFGPGPKKYRFCKHMASHRLHGLVDDLMKKGKHFILMRNPFDVLTSYDKVVPPSLTDMGYSSMVSIYSELCDRGLTPPVIDSDLLREDPEATLRGLCDDLGIPFQAAMLKWEPGPKPFDGMWAPYWYESTHKSTGFKPPRKYPSQFPSSLYNLLEQSLPFYNLLKRHVRQNAAKSFHPPLPVPANEKLLAWVDDVILPRDSATVSVFDSVVQGGDAVWEGLRIYDGRIFKLEEHLDRLFDSSKALAFSNVPTREEVKQAIFKTLIRNGMFNNAHIRLTLTRGKKVTSGMSPAFNLCGCTLIVLAEWKPPVYDNESGVTLVTATTRRNSPNNLDSKIHHNNLLNNILAKVEGNNSYADDAIMLDKDGYVSETNATNIFLVKKGHVATPHPDYCLPGITRATVMELVDKEKLVLAERRISLSEFHTADEVFTTGTMGELSPVTKIDGRIVGDGRVGPVTRRLQNAYKELTMGSGVPIPTYPQP
;
A
#
# COMPACT_ATOMS: atom_id res chain seq x y z
N MET A 1 57.07 28.98 53.88
CA MET A 1 57.11 29.91 52.73
C MET A 1 56.40 29.25 51.57
N VAL A 2 55.64 30.07 50.86
CA VAL A 2 54.59 29.75 49.89
C VAL A 2 55.15 29.15 48.59
N GLY A 3 54.37 28.25 47.98
CA GLY A 3 54.48 27.81 46.59
C GLY A 3 53.87 26.41 46.47
N GLY A 4 52.74 26.15 45.84
CA GLY A 4 52.09 26.80 44.71
C GLY A 4 51.92 25.74 43.61
N GLU A 5 51.04 24.76 43.84
CA GLU A 5 50.70 23.77 42.81
C GLU A 5 49.52 24.27 41.97
N ILE A 6 49.84 24.71 40.76
CA ILE A 6 48.90 25.00 39.70
C ILE A 6 48.39 23.65 39.19
N GLY A 7 47.24 23.22 39.68
CA GLY A 7 46.48 22.12 39.09
C GLY A 7 45.99 22.52 37.70
N LYS A 8 46.64 21.99 36.66
CA LYS A 8 46.06 21.91 35.32
C LYS A 8 44.75 21.13 35.41
N MET A 9 43.62 21.82 35.33
CA MET A 9 42.37 21.17 34.93
C MET A 9 42.56 20.72 33.48
N ALA A 10 42.67 19.42 33.27
CA ALA A 10 42.50 18.83 31.96
C ALA A 10 41.03 19.04 31.58
N GLU A 11 40.77 20.02 30.70
CA GLU A 11 39.52 20.07 29.95
C GLU A 11 39.47 18.80 29.10
N THR A 12 38.66 17.83 29.52
CA THR A 12 38.19 16.77 28.65
C THR A 12 37.40 17.43 27.53
N GLU A 13 37.95 17.47 26.32
CA GLU A 13 37.18 17.77 25.10
C GLU A 13 35.99 16.80 25.07
N ASN A 14 34.81 17.29 25.46
CA ASN A 14 33.58 16.50 25.36
C ASN A 14 33.29 16.31 23.87
N ASP A 15 33.25 15.05 23.43
CA ASP A 15 32.85 14.68 22.07
C ASP A 15 31.39 15.10 21.86
N VAL A 16 31.16 16.09 20.99
CA VAL A 16 29.84 16.69 20.76
C VAL A 16 29.00 15.75 19.88
N GLU A 17 27.88 15.26 20.40
CA GLU A 17 26.95 14.44 19.64
C GLU A 17 26.01 15.32 18.78
N VAL A 18 26.13 15.24 17.46
CA VAL A 18 25.32 16.06 16.55
C VAL A 18 23.98 15.39 16.24
N ILE A 19 22.89 16.16 16.27
CA ILE A 19 21.54 15.78 15.86
C ILE A 19 21.15 16.63 14.65
N HIS A 20 20.89 15.98 13.53
CA HIS A 20 20.49 16.59 12.27
C HIS A 20 18.98 16.43 12.07
N MET A 21 18.27 17.55 12.04
CA MET A 21 16.90 17.60 11.54
C MET A 21 16.92 18.04 10.07
N TRP A 22 16.41 17.20 9.19
CA TRP A 22 16.19 17.54 7.78
C TRP A 22 14.72 17.85 7.54
N SER A 23 14.41 19.02 7.00
CA SER A 23 13.01 19.46 6.88
C SER A 23 12.70 20.16 5.56
N SER A 24 11.42 20.13 5.17
CA SER A 24 10.89 21.10 4.19
C SER A 24 10.78 22.47 4.85
N PRO A 25 10.75 23.58 4.09
CA PRO A 25 10.39 24.88 4.66
C PRO A 25 8.98 24.84 5.24
N ARG A 26 8.68 25.79 6.15
CA ARG A 26 7.35 25.98 6.78
C ARG A 26 6.78 24.73 7.48
N SER A 27 7.65 23.78 7.87
CA SER A 27 7.32 22.52 8.57
C SER A 27 7.32 22.62 10.10
N THR A 28 7.20 23.81 10.68
CA THR A 28 7.45 24.03 12.12
C THR A 28 8.86 23.67 12.61
N SER A 29 9.82 23.51 11.69
CA SER A 29 11.24 23.26 11.97
C SER A 29 11.85 24.27 12.95
N THR A 30 11.53 25.56 12.83
CA THR A 30 12.01 26.58 13.79
C THR A 30 11.43 26.38 15.18
N SER A 31 10.16 26.01 15.30
CA SER A 31 9.56 25.68 16.61
C SER A 31 10.20 24.44 17.23
N LEU A 32 10.55 23.44 16.41
CA LEU A 32 11.27 22.27 16.89
C LEU A 32 12.71 22.60 17.33
N MET A 33 13.40 23.50 16.62
CA MET A 33 14.68 24.05 17.07
C MET A 33 14.56 24.77 18.42
N TYR A 34 13.52 25.58 18.62
CA TYR A 34 13.27 26.27 19.90
C TYR A 34 13.02 25.27 21.02
N SER A 35 12.27 24.21 20.75
CA SER A 35 12.05 23.07 21.65
C SER A 35 13.37 22.41 22.06
N PHE A 36 14.26 22.07 21.12
CA PHE A 36 15.58 21.50 21.43
C PHE A 36 16.48 22.47 22.19
N ALA A 37 16.38 23.78 21.93
CA ALA A 37 17.11 24.80 22.66
C ALA A 37 16.70 24.95 24.13
N GLN A 38 15.56 24.38 24.54
CA GLN A 38 15.15 24.37 25.95
C GLN A 38 15.84 23.27 26.77
N ARG A 39 16.55 22.35 26.11
CA ARG A 39 17.30 21.32 26.82
C ARG A 39 18.56 21.92 27.39
N ASP A 40 18.86 21.59 28.64
CA ASP A 40 20.07 22.08 29.33
C ASP A 40 21.38 21.55 28.72
N ASP A 41 21.32 20.43 28.00
CA ASP A 41 22.43 19.69 27.43
C ASP A 41 22.65 19.93 25.93
N THR A 42 21.89 20.84 25.32
CA THR A 42 21.86 21.03 23.86
C THR A 42 22.15 22.48 23.46
N GLU A 43 23.01 22.66 22.47
CA GLU A 43 23.11 23.91 21.70
C GLU A 43 22.46 23.74 20.32
N VAL A 44 22.03 24.83 19.68
CA VAL A 44 21.31 24.78 18.41
C VAL A 44 21.93 25.66 17.34
N PHE A 45 21.89 25.21 16.09
CA PHE A 45 22.29 25.97 14.91
C PHE A 45 21.15 26.05 13.91
N ASP A 46 20.84 27.27 13.48
CA ASP A 46 19.82 27.55 12.48
C ASP A 46 20.42 27.54 11.07
N GLU A 47 20.08 26.52 10.29
CA GLU A 47 20.45 26.33 8.87
C GLU A 47 21.93 26.64 8.55
N PRO A 48 22.89 25.95 9.19
CA PRO A 48 24.31 26.27 9.05
C PRO A 48 24.83 26.16 7.60
N LEU A 49 24.17 25.36 6.75
CA LEU A 49 24.52 25.19 5.33
C LEU A 49 23.88 26.23 4.38
N TYR A 50 23.08 27.17 4.88
CA TYR A 50 22.30 28.07 4.01
C TYR A 50 23.17 29.01 3.17
N ALA A 51 24.26 29.53 3.74
CA ALA A 51 25.23 30.37 3.01
C ALA A 51 25.88 29.61 1.85
N ALA A 52 26.24 28.35 2.08
CA ALA A 52 26.77 27.48 1.03
C ALA A 52 25.74 27.26 -0.07
N PHE A 53 24.49 26.99 0.31
CA PHE A 53 23.39 26.83 -0.62
C PHE A 53 23.18 28.08 -1.51
N LEU A 54 23.10 29.28 -0.93
CA LEU A 54 22.92 30.52 -1.70
C LEU A 54 24.11 30.83 -2.60
N ARG A 55 25.33 30.51 -2.15
CA ARG A 55 26.55 30.69 -2.95
C ARG A 55 26.55 29.79 -4.18
N VAL A 56 26.23 28.49 -4.00
CA VAL A 56 26.32 27.48 -5.07
C VAL A 56 25.14 27.55 -6.03
N THR A 57 23.93 27.75 -5.52
CA THR A 57 22.71 27.77 -6.35
C THR A 57 22.43 29.12 -7.00
N GLY A 58 22.99 30.20 -6.46
CA GLY A 58 22.65 31.55 -6.89
C GLY A 58 21.21 31.97 -6.55
N ALA A 59 20.53 31.26 -5.65
CA ALA A 59 19.16 31.59 -5.27
C ALA A 59 19.07 33.03 -4.73
N GLU A 60 18.19 33.82 -5.33
CA GLU A 60 17.99 35.22 -4.95
C GLU A 60 17.18 35.35 -3.67
N ARG A 61 17.68 36.16 -2.72
CA ARG A 61 17.00 36.49 -1.46
C ARG A 61 17.30 37.95 -1.08
N PRO A 62 16.36 38.67 -0.44
CA PRO A 62 16.58 40.07 -0.07
C PRO A 62 17.82 40.32 0.81
N TYR A 63 18.23 39.32 1.58
CA TYR A 63 19.35 39.35 2.53
C TYR A 63 20.57 38.54 2.05
N ARG A 64 20.63 38.16 0.77
CA ARG A 64 21.67 37.26 0.23
C ARG A 64 23.10 37.79 0.45
N GLU A 65 23.36 39.03 0.02
CA GLU A 65 24.70 39.62 0.10
C GLU A 65 25.17 39.76 1.56
N GLU A 66 24.28 40.23 2.42
CA GLU A 66 24.57 40.36 3.85
C GLU A 66 24.87 38.98 4.48
N LEU A 67 24.13 37.94 4.09
CA LEU A 67 24.33 36.58 4.57
C LEU A 67 25.68 36.01 4.13
N LEU A 68 26.02 36.15 2.85
CA LEU A 68 27.29 35.67 2.31
C LEU A 68 28.50 36.43 2.90
N SER A 69 28.30 37.68 3.36
CA SER A 69 29.35 38.45 4.03
C SER A 69 29.59 38.04 5.50
N LYS A 70 28.58 37.47 6.16
CA LYS A 70 28.60 37.18 7.62
C LYS A 70 28.77 35.70 7.95
N MET A 71 28.45 34.81 7.04
CA MET A 71 28.47 33.36 7.28
C MET A 71 29.51 32.66 6.40
N GLU A 72 30.14 31.62 6.95
CA GLU A 72 31.00 30.72 6.16
C GLU A 72 30.16 30.05 5.07
N SER A 73 30.56 30.27 3.82
CA SER A 73 29.84 29.79 2.64
C SER A 73 30.45 28.51 2.06
N ASP A 74 31.62 28.07 2.52
CA ASP A 74 32.17 26.77 2.19
C ASP A 74 31.53 25.67 3.06
N GLY A 75 30.62 24.91 2.44
CA GLY A 75 29.91 23.84 3.13
C GLY A 75 30.82 22.81 3.81
N ASN A 76 32.01 22.52 3.29
CA ASN A 76 32.93 21.58 3.92
C ASN A 76 33.62 22.18 5.15
N LYS A 77 33.89 23.48 5.15
CA LYS A 77 34.36 24.20 6.34
C LYS A 77 33.27 24.30 7.39
N VAL A 78 32.02 24.57 6.98
CA VAL A 78 30.86 24.54 7.89
C VAL A 78 30.72 23.17 8.55
N ILE A 79 30.81 22.08 7.78
CA ILE A 79 30.67 20.72 8.34
C ILE A 79 31.76 20.45 9.38
N LYS A 80 33.02 20.73 9.06
CA LYS A 80 34.15 20.42 9.95
C LYS A 80 34.25 21.37 11.16
N GLY A 81 34.04 22.66 10.94
CA GLY A 81 34.29 23.70 11.94
C GLY A 81 33.07 24.11 12.77
N ILE A 82 31.86 23.97 12.23
CA ILE A 82 30.62 24.40 12.90
C ILE A 82 29.79 23.19 13.32
N ILE A 83 29.46 22.30 12.38
CA ILE A 83 28.60 21.14 12.66
C ILE A 83 29.33 20.15 13.59
N PHE A 84 30.55 19.73 13.24
CA PHE A 84 31.37 18.82 14.05
C PHE A 84 32.51 19.52 14.79
N GLY A 85 32.47 20.85 14.90
CA GLY A 85 33.45 21.61 15.68
C GLY A 85 33.30 21.40 17.19
N PRO A 86 34.22 21.91 18.02
CA PRO A 86 34.07 21.87 19.47
C PRO A 86 32.84 22.67 19.93
N GLY A 87 32.27 22.33 21.09
CA GLY A 87 31.05 22.96 21.60
C GLY A 87 30.93 22.88 23.13
N PRO A 88 30.19 23.81 23.76
CA PRO A 88 30.03 23.85 25.21
C PRO A 88 28.97 22.86 25.75
N LYS A 89 28.22 22.19 24.86
CA LYS A 89 27.10 21.31 25.20
C LYS A 89 27.35 19.90 24.70
N LYS A 90 26.72 18.93 25.35
CA LYS A 90 26.84 17.51 24.97
C LYS A 90 26.25 17.26 23.58
N TYR A 91 25.07 17.82 23.32
CA TYR A 91 24.37 17.68 22.05
C TYR A 91 24.42 18.98 21.25
N ARG A 92 24.52 18.85 19.93
CA ARG A 92 24.36 19.95 18.99
C ARG A 92 23.23 19.64 18.02
N PHE A 93 22.16 20.42 18.08
CA PHE A 93 21.04 20.29 17.17
C PHE A 93 21.20 21.22 15.96
N CYS A 94 21.33 20.65 14.77
CA CYS A 94 21.40 21.40 13.53
C CYS A 94 20.06 21.32 12.79
N LYS A 95 19.35 22.45 12.70
CA LYS A 95 18.17 22.60 11.85
C LYS A 95 18.61 22.77 10.41
N HIS A 96 18.26 21.83 9.53
CA HIS A 96 18.52 21.93 8.10
C HIS A 96 17.21 22.03 7.30
N MET A 97 17.23 22.87 6.26
CA MET A 97 16.35 22.63 5.12
C MET A 97 16.98 21.53 4.27
N ALA A 98 16.21 20.52 3.88
CA ALA A 98 16.73 19.40 3.11
C ALA A 98 17.32 19.83 1.76
N SER A 99 16.76 20.88 1.15
CA SER A 99 17.27 21.49 -0.08
C SER A 99 18.65 22.12 0.06
N HIS A 100 19.11 22.43 1.28
CA HIS A 100 20.44 23.01 1.52
C HIS A 100 21.55 21.95 1.50
N ARG A 101 21.20 20.66 1.40
CA ARG A 101 22.17 19.59 1.21
C ARG A 101 22.70 19.60 -0.23
N LEU A 102 23.86 20.22 -0.43
CA LEU A 102 24.54 20.29 -1.72
C LEU A 102 25.26 18.98 -2.07
N HIS A 103 25.41 18.71 -3.37
CA HIS A 103 26.30 17.66 -3.85
C HIS A 103 27.78 18.03 -3.59
N GLY A 104 28.62 17.04 -3.27
CA GLY A 104 30.06 17.24 -3.04
C GLY A 104 30.45 17.70 -1.62
N LEU A 105 29.49 17.74 -0.69
CA LEU A 105 29.78 17.88 0.73
C LEU A 105 30.49 16.62 1.27
N VAL A 106 31.37 16.80 2.26
CA VAL A 106 32.08 15.68 2.89
C VAL A 106 31.10 14.68 3.50
N ASP A 107 31.41 13.40 3.31
CA ASP A 107 30.53 12.28 3.69
C ASP A 107 30.26 12.18 5.20
N ASP A 108 31.12 12.80 6.00
CA ASP A 108 30.96 12.95 7.46
C ASP A 108 29.56 13.47 7.84
N LEU A 109 28.97 14.36 7.02
CA LEU A 109 27.64 14.92 7.26
C LEU A 109 26.53 13.85 7.29
N MET A 110 26.68 12.74 6.58
CA MET A 110 25.69 11.64 6.55
C MET A 110 26.15 10.43 7.36
N LYS A 111 27.45 10.30 7.63
CA LYS A 111 28.05 9.21 8.41
C LYS A 111 27.97 9.41 9.91
N LYS A 112 28.04 10.67 10.37
CA LYS A 112 28.16 11.02 11.78
C LYS A 112 26.91 11.72 12.27
N GLY A 113 26.64 11.56 13.56
CA GLY A 113 25.47 12.15 14.21
C GLY A 113 24.20 11.33 14.02
N LYS A 114 23.14 11.83 14.63
CA LYS A 114 21.79 11.22 14.61
C LYS A 114 20.93 12.00 13.62
N HIS A 115 20.18 11.32 12.77
CA HIS A 115 19.40 11.95 11.71
C HIS A 115 17.92 11.67 11.87
N PHE A 116 17.08 12.68 11.64
CA PHE A 116 15.64 12.48 11.46
C PHE A 116 15.08 13.47 10.44
N ILE A 117 13.89 13.15 9.93
CA ILE A 117 13.17 13.95 8.94
C ILE A 117 11.94 14.58 9.57
N LEU A 118 11.78 15.88 9.39
CA LEU A 118 10.55 16.61 9.74
C LEU A 118 9.85 17.04 8.45
N MET A 119 8.72 16.42 8.18
CA MET A 119 7.90 16.69 7.00
C MET A 119 6.60 17.38 7.38
N ARG A 120 6.02 18.10 6.42
CA ARG A 120 4.68 18.66 6.52
C ARG A 120 3.97 18.46 5.19
N ASN A 121 2.64 18.48 5.21
CA ASN A 121 1.87 18.34 3.99
C ASN A 121 2.18 19.48 2.98
N PRO A 122 2.49 19.18 1.70
CA PRO A 122 2.71 20.17 0.66
C PRO A 122 1.58 21.21 0.53
N PHE A 123 0.32 20.84 0.79
CA PHE A 123 -0.81 21.80 0.79
C PHE A 123 -0.55 23.00 1.71
N ASP A 124 -0.07 22.74 2.92
CA ASP A 124 0.20 23.77 3.92
C ASP A 124 1.53 24.49 3.71
N VAL A 125 2.55 23.76 3.23
CA VAL A 125 3.87 24.33 2.99
C VAL A 125 3.82 25.33 1.83
N LEU A 126 3.23 24.94 0.70
CA LEU A 126 3.14 25.77 -0.50
C LEU A 126 2.39 27.08 -0.21
N THR A 127 1.19 26.97 0.37
CA THR A 127 0.36 28.14 0.69
C THR A 127 0.99 29.08 1.72
N SER A 128 1.85 28.55 2.61
CA SER A 128 2.55 29.38 3.57
C SER A 128 3.84 29.98 3.02
N TYR A 129 4.53 29.31 2.11
CA TYR A 129 5.82 29.75 1.57
C TYR A 129 5.63 30.85 0.52
N ASP A 130 4.62 30.69 -0.34
CA ASP A 130 4.25 31.62 -1.42
C ASP A 130 3.97 33.06 -0.93
N LYS A 131 3.62 33.23 0.35
CA LYS A 131 3.43 34.55 0.98
C LYS A 131 4.72 35.35 1.16
N VAL A 132 5.87 34.69 1.11
CA VAL A 132 7.18 35.30 1.37
C VAL A 132 7.98 35.38 0.07
N VAL A 133 8.12 34.26 -0.64
CA VAL A 133 8.75 34.20 -1.96
C VAL A 133 8.07 33.14 -2.84
N PRO A 134 8.08 33.28 -4.18
CA PRO A 134 7.52 32.28 -5.08
C PRO A 134 8.16 30.89 -4.86
N PRO A 135 7.37 29.82 -4.70
CA PRO A 135 7.89 28.48 -4.45
C PRO A 135 8.41 27.82 -5.72
N SER A 136 9.50 27.06 -5.59
CA SER A 136 9.97 26.11 -6.61
C SER A 136 10.04 24.69 -6.04
N LEU A 137 10.14 23.67 -6.91
CA LEU A 137 10.30 22.28 -6.48
C LEU A 137 11.54 22.08 -5.62
N THR A 138 12.64 22.75 -5.98
CA THR A 138 13.89 22.72 -5.22
C THR A 138 13.72 23.33 -3.83
N ASP A 139 13.04 24.48 -3.72
CA ASP A 139 12.80 25.12 -2.41
C ASP A 139 11.96 24.24 -1.47
N MET A 140 11.00 23.48 -2.00
CA MET A 140 10.16 22.61 -1.19
C MET A 140 10.95 21.46 -0.55
N GLY A 141 12.04 21.02 -1.18
CA GLY A 141 12.99 20.07 -0.58
C GLY A 141 12.46 18.65 -0.35
N TYR A 142 11.27 18.28 -0.85
CA TYR A 142 10.72 16.92 -0.64
C TYR A 142 11.55 15.84 -1.33
N SER A 143 12.02 16.08 -2.55
CA SER A 143 12.93 15.16 -3.25
C SER A 143 14.25 15.00 -2.49
N SER A 144 14.80 16.09 -1.95
CA SER A 144 15.99 16.06 -1.11
C SER A 144 15.77 15.27 0.19
N MET A 145 14.61 15.41 0.85
CA MET A 145 14.28 14.61 2.03
C MET A 145 14.21 13.11 1.70
N VAL A 146 13.58 12.73 0.58
CA VAL A 146 13.57 11.33 0.11
C VAL A 146 14.98 10.83 -0.18
N SER A 147 15.80 11.62 -0.86
CA SER A 147 17.20 11.25 -1.14
C SER A 147 18.01 11.04 0.14
N ILE A 148 17.83 11.92 1.14
CA ILE A 148 18.46 11.79 2.46
C ILE A 148 17.97 10.51 3.18
N TYR A 149 16.67 10.26 3.18
CA TYR A 149 16.08 9.06 3.79
C TYR A 149 16.64 7.78 3.19
N SER A 150 16.64 7.68 1.85
CA SER A 150 17.12 6.50 1.13
C SER A 150 18.60 6.24 1.38
N GLU A 151 19.43 7.28 1.36
CA GLU A 151 20.87 7.11 1.61
C GLU A 151 21.18 6.66 3.04
N LEU A 152 20.42 7.14 4.03
CA LEU A 152 20.55 6.66 5.40
C LEU A 152 20.11 5.19 5.51
N CYS A 153 19.03 4.80 4.83
CA CYS A 153 18.56 3.42 4.74
C CYS A 153 19.61 2.49 4.09
N ASP A 154 20.25 2.92 3.01
CA ASP A 154 21.30 2.15 2.32
C ASP A 154 22.53 1.90 3.20
N ARG A 155 22.72 2.76 4.22
CA ARG A 155 23.76 2.62 5.26
C ARG A 155 23.32 1.77 6.46
N GLY A 156 22.12 1.18 6.41
CA GLY A 156 21.55 0.37 7.48
C GLY A 156 20.93 1.16 8.63
N LEU A 157 20.73 2.48 8.46
CA LEU A 157 20.03 3.32 9.44
C LEU A 157 18.54 3.39 9.10
N THR A 158 17.70 3.63 10.11
CA THR A 158 16.26 3.86 9.93
C THR A 158 15.91 5.22 10.55
N PRO A 159 16.17 6.33 9.84
CA PRO A 159 15.98 7.65 10.42
C PRO A 159 14.50 7.89 10.73
N PRO A 160 14.15 8.39 11.94
CA PRO A 160 12.77 8.70 12.28
C PRO A 160 12.18 9.73 11.32
N VAL A 161 10.91 9.52 10.95
CA VAL A 161 10.14 10.48 10.15
C VAL A 161 9.00 11.02 10.99
N ILE A 162 8.99 12.34 11.18
CA ILE A 162 8.02 13.07 12.00
C ILE A 162 7.14 13.91 11.08
N ASP A 163 5.82 13.72 11.17
CA ASP A 163 4.85 14.61 10.54
C ASP A 163 4.55 15.79 11.47
N SER A 164 4.65 17.00 10.93
CA SER A 164 4.49 18.25 11.67
C SER A 164 3.10 18.41 12.28
N ASP A 165 2.05 17.86 11.65
CA ASP A 165 0.70 17.98 12.19
C ASP A 165 0.51 17.05 13.39
N LEU A 166 1.13 15.85 13.39
CA LEU A 166 1.17 14.98 14.57
C LEU A 166 1.93 15.62 15.73
N LEU A 167 3.10 16.22 15.45
CA LEU A 167 3.87 16.98 16.44
C LEU A 167 3.06 18.11 17.06
N ARG A 168 2.15 18.72 16.29
CA ARG A 168 1.32 19.84 16.77
C ARG A 168 0.07 19.38 17.51
N GLU A 169 -0.47 18.22 17.16
CA GLU A 169 -1.64 17.62 17.81
C GLU A 169 -1.28 17.06 19.18
N ASP A 170 -0.18 16.31 19.28
CA ASP A 170 0.34 15.75 20.53
C ASP A 170 1.88 15.93 20.61
N PRO A 171 2.35 17.12 21.05
CA PRO A 171 3.77 17.43 21.08
C PRO A 171 4.55 16.55 22.06
N GLU A 172 3.96 16.23 23.21
CA GLU A 172 4.66 15.44 24.23
C GLU A 172 4.88 14.00 23.77
N ALA A 173 3.84 13.32 23.29
CA ALA A 173 4.00 11.95 22.78
C ALA A 173 4.98 11.90 21.61
N THR A 174 4.88 12.85 20.68
CA THR A 174 5.77 12.91 19.51
C THR A 174 7.23 13.15 19.91
N LEU A 175 7.49 14.09 20.81
CA LEU A 175 8.86 14.40 21.27
C LEU A 175 9.47 13.30 22.13
N ARG A 176 8.68 12.65 23.00
CA ARG A 176 9.13 11.47 23.75
C ARG A 176 9.57 10.38 22.79
N GLY A 177 8.73 10.06 21.80
CA GLY A 177 9.07 9.09 20.77
C GLY A 177 10.34 9.46 20.02
N LEU A 178 10.43 10.69 19.51
CA LEU A 178 11.63 11.15 18.81
C LEU A 178 12.89 11.04 19.69
N CYS A 179 12.81 11.40 20.97
CA CYS A 179 13.94 11.27 21.90
C CYS A 179 14.35 9.81 22.08
N ASP A 180 13.39 8.89 22.22
CA ASP A 180 13.65 7.45 22.32
C ASP A 180 14.37 6.92 21.06
N ASP A 181 13.89 7.30 19.87
CA ASP A 181 14.49 6.86 18.59
C ASP A 181 15.92 7.42 18.40
N LEU A 182 16.15 8.64 18.87
CA LEU A 182 17.48 9.26 18.88
C LEU A 182 18.36 8.72 20.03
N GLY A 183 17.81 7.98 20.99
CA GLY A 183 18.53 7.51 22.17
C GLY A 183 19.00 8.65 23.08
N ILE A 184 18.18 9.69 23.26
CA ILE A 184 18.43 10.83 24.15
C ILE A 184 17.29 10.96 25.18
N PRO A 185 17.53 11.51 26.39
CA PRO A 185 16.47 11.66 27.38
C PRO A 185 15.48 12.77 26.98
N PHE A 186 14.18 12.51 27.05
CA PHE A 186 13.16 13.56 26.92
C PHE A 186 13.21 14.54 28.10
N GLN A 187 13.12 15.85 27.83
CA GLN A 187 13.02 16.89 28.85
C GLN A 187 11.71 17.67 28.68
N ALA A 188 10.90 17.79 29.73
CA ALA A 188 9.61 18.49 29.65
C ALA A 188 9.72 19.97 29.25
N ALA A 189 10.89 20.59 29.48
CA ALA A 189 11.21 21.95 29.04
C ALA A 189 11.08 22.11 27.51
N MET A 190 11.25 21.04 26.73
CA MET A 190 11.09 21.05 25.27
C MET A 190 9.69 21.50 24.80
N LEU A 191 8.67 21.42 25.66
CA LEU A 191 7.28 21.72 25.29
C LEU A 191 6.95 23.21 25.27
N LYS A 192 7.76 24.07 25.91
CA LYS A 192 7.45 25.49 26.09
C LYS A 192 8.69 26.36 25.99
N TRP A 193 8.55 27.55 25.43
CA TRP A 193 9.62 28.54 25.33
C TRP A 193 9.07 29.96 25.49
N GLU A 194 9.95 30.89 25.82
CA GLU A 194 9.58 32.32 25.84
C GLU A 194 9.38 32.86 24.43
N PRO A 195 8.40 33.77 24.21
CA PRO A 195 8.21 34.41 22.92
C PRO A 195 9.38 35.37 22.60
N GLY A 196 9.40 35.89 21.37
CA GLY A 196 10.38 36.85 20.87
C GLY A 196 11.62 36.22 20.20
N PRO A 197 12.44 37.07 19.56
CA PRO A 197 13.64 36.62 18.85
C PRO A 197 14.64 35.95 19.79
N LYS A 198 15.41 35.01 19.23
CA LYS A 198 16.44 34.27 19.97
C LYS A 198 17.83 34.58 19.43
N PRO A 199 18.87 34.56 20.28
CA PRO A 199 20.24 34.83 19.85
C PRO A 199 20.79 33.80 18.85
N PHE A 200 20.17 32.63 18.76
CA PHE A 200 20.49 31.57 17.80
C PHE A 200 19.61 31.60 16.54
N ASP A 201 18.72 32.59 16.39
CA ASP A 201 17.97 32.77 15.15
C ASP A 201 18.90 33.18 14.01
N GLY A 202 18.71 32.59 12.83
CA GLY A 202 19.38 33.06 11.62
C GLY A 202 18.96 34.49 11.27
N MET A 203 19.82 35.22 10.58
CA MET A 203 19.57 36.62 10.18
C MET A 203 18.33 36.81 9.28
N TRP A 204 17.83 35.74 8.67
CA TRP A 204 16.59 35.73 7.89
C TRP A 204 15.33 35.71 8.76
N ALA A 205 15.44 35.58 10.09
CA ALA A 205 14.31 35.54 11.02
C ALA A 205 13.27 36.66 10.83
N PRO A 206 13.64 37.93 10.54
CA PRO A 206 12.66 38.99 10.27
C PRO A 206 11.69 38.68 9.11
N TYR A 207 12.10 37.84 8.16
CA TYR A 207 11.29 37.46 6.99
C TYR A 207 10.43 36.21 7.24
N TRP A 208 10.85 35.32 8.14
CA TRP A 208 10.27 33.98 8.24
C TRP A 208 9.62 33.66 9.59
N TYR A 209 10.08 34.27 10.69
CA TYR A 209 9.84 33.77 12.05
C TYR A 209 8.78 34.54 12.84
N GLU A 210 8.06 35.47 12.21
CA GLU A 210 7.01 36.25 12.87
C GLU A 210 6.03 35.38 13.69
N SER A 211 5.59 34.24 13.14
CA SER A 211 4.69 33.33 13.84
C SER A 211 5.34 32.59 15.02
N THR A 212 6.62 32.23 14.89
CA THR A 212 7.37 31.52 15.92
C THR A 212 7.74 32.46 17.08
N HIS A 213 8.08 33.71 16.79
CA HIS A 213 8.32 34.73 17.82
C HIS A 213 7.06 35.03 18.65
N LYS A 214 5.86 34.75 18.13
CA LYS A 214 4.59 34.88 18.87
C LYS A 214 4.16 33.59 19.57
N SER A 215 4.92 32.50 19.47
CA SER A 215 4.56 31.22 20.07
C SER A 215 5.30 31.00 21.39
N THR A 216 4.71 30.16 22.24
CA THR A 216 5.27 29.73 23.53
C THR A 216 5.36 28.21 23.64
N GLY A 217 5.18 27.52 22.52
CA GLY A 217 5.01 26.07 22.40
C GLY A 217 4.38 25.70 21.06
N PHE A 218 4.16 24.41 20.85
CA PHE A 218 3.45 23.90 19.68
C PHE A 218 1.95 24.20 19.77
N LYS A 219 1.34 24.59 18.65
CA LYS A 219 -0.10 24.86 18.56
C LYS A 219 -0.75 23.86 17.60
N PRO A 220 -1.92 23.29 17.94
CA PRO A 220 -2.64 22.36 17.08
C PRO A 220 -2.84 22.89 15.64
N PRO A 221 -2.92 22.00 14.64
CA PRO A 221 -3.31 22.37 13.29
C PRO A 221 -4.68 23.05 13.27
N ARG A 222 -4.93 23.85 12.21
CA ARG A 222 -6.26 24.42 12.00
C ARG A 222 -7.21 23.26 11.69
N LYS A 223 -8.42 23.31 12.24
CA LYS A 223 -9.44 22.28 12.02
C LYS A 223 -9.83 22.15 10.54
N TYR A 224 -9.91 23.28 9.83
CA TYR A 224 -10.26 23.33 8.41
C TYR A 224 -9.17 24.07 7.62
N PRO A 225 -8.77 23.55 6.44
CA PRO A 225 -7.78 24.20 5.59
C PRO A 225 -8.39 25.43 4.89
N SER A 226 -7.52 26.35 4.45
CA SER A 226 -7.91 27.40 3.50
C SER A 226 -8.00 26.84 2.07
N GLN A 227 -8.68 27.56 1.19
CA GLN A 227 -8.69 27.25 -0.24
C GLN A 227 -7.26 27.16 -0.78
N PHE A 228 -6.98 26.11 -1.55
CA PHE A 228 -5.68 25.94 -2.20
C PHE A 228 -5.62 26.78 -3.49
N PRO A 229 -4.60 27.63 -3.70
CA PRO A 229 -4.43 28.41 -4.92
C PRO A 229 -4.19 27.50 -6.12
N SER A 230 -4.99 27.63 -7.18
CA SER A 230 -4.84 26.83 -8.40
C SER A 230 -3.50 27.06 -9.10
N SER A 231 -2.89 28.23 -8.95
CA SER A 231 -1.55 28.56 -9.45
C SER A 231 -0.45 27.63 -8.90
N LEU A 232 -0.67 27.01 -7.73
CA LEU A 232 0.30 26.12 -7.08
C LEU A 232 0.05 24.64 -7.36
N TYR A 233 -0.99 24.31 -8.16
CA TYR A 233 -1.41 22.93 -8.38
C TYR A 233 -0.32 22.05 -9.01
N ASN A 234 0.35 22.54 -10.05
CA ASN A 234 1.41 21.78 -10.72
C ASN A 234 2.57 21.47 -9.76
N LEU A 235 2.89 22.39 -8.84
CA LEU A 235 3.95 22.19 -7.86
C LEU A 235 3.53 21.24 -6.74
N LEU A 236 2.26 21.27 -6.34
CA LEU A 236 1.65 20.30 -5.44
C LEU A 236 1.73 18.89 -6.03
N GLU A 237 1.33 18.72 -7.30
CA GLU A 237 1.38 17.44 -8.01
C GLU A 237 2.80 16.87 -8.08
N GLN A 238 3.80 17.72 -8.31
CA GLN A 238 5.22 17.31 -8.28
C GLN A 238 5.72 16.96 -6.87
N SER A 239 5.19 17.59 -5.82
CA SER A 239 5.66 17.42 -4.44
C SER A 239 5.03 16.22 -3.73
N LEU A 240 3.76 15.92 -4.02
CA LEU A 240 2.98 14.88 -3.34
C LEU A 240 3.60 13.47 -3.40
N PRO A 241 4.16 12.99 -4.52
CA PRO A 241 4.78 11.66 -4.57
C PRO A 241 5.89 11.50 -3.53
N PHE A 242 6.76 12.50 -3.38
CA PHE A 242 7.86 12.48 -2.42
C PHE A 242 7.35 12.56 -0.97
N TYR A 243 6.36 13.42 -0.70
CA TYR A 243 5.70 13.47 0.62
C TYR A 243 5.07 12.12 0.97
N ASN A 244 4.30 11.52 0.06
CA ASN A 244 3.61 10.25 0.30
C ASN A 244 4.59 9.09 0.52
N LEU A 245 5.75 9.09 -0.13
CA LEU A 245 6.81 8.12 0.11
C LEU A 245 7.29 8.19 1.57
N LEU A 246 7.66 9.38 2.04
CA LEU A 246 8.10 9.58 3.43
C LEU A 246 6.97 9.31 4.44
N LYS A 247 5.72 9.65 4.07
CA LYS A 247 4.56 9.47 4.96
C LYS A 247 4.36 8.03 5.40
N ARG A 248 4.71 7.06 4.55
CA ARG A 248 4.65 5.62 4.87
C ARG A 248 5.60 5.23 6.01
N HIS A 249 6.63 6.03 6.25
CA HIS A 249 7.64 5.83 7.30
C HIS A 249 7.39 6.71 8.53
N VAL A 250 6.33 7.52 8.53
CA VAL A 250 5.99 8.35 9.70
C VAL A 250 5.69 7.45 10.89
N ARG A 251 6.29 7.79 12.03
CA ARG A 251 6.01 7.11 13.29
C ARG A 251 4.52 7.21 13.60
N GLN A 252 3.84 6.08 13.55
CA GLN A 252 2.47 5.98 14.00
C GLN A 252 2.46 5.74 15.51
N ASN A 253 1.55 6.38 16.25
CA ASN A 253 1.30 6.02 17.64
C ASN A 253 0.96 4.52 17.68
N ALA A 254 1.58 3.76 18.59
CA ALA A 254 1.42 2.30 18.69
C ALA A 254 -0.05 1.83 18.76
N ALA A 255 -0.97 2.71 19.19
CA ALA A 255 -2.41 2.46 19.21
C ALA A 255 -3.10 2.47 17.82
N LYS A 256 -2.44 2.92 16.74
CA LYS A 256 -3.05 3.06 15.39
C LYS A 256 -2.36 2.25 14.28
N SER A 257 -1.17 1.69 14.50
CA SER A 257 -0.46 0.90 13.48
C SER A 257 -0.69 -0.60 13.63
N PHE A 258 -1.89 -1.08 13.32
CA PHE A 258 -2.11 -2.51 13.16
C PHE A 258 -1.93 -2.88 11.69
N HIS A 259 -0.72 -3.33 11.33
CA HIS A 259 -0.49 -4.04 10.08
C HIS A 259 -0.59 -5.54 10.37
N PRO A 260 -1.73 -6.19 10.07
CA PRO A 260 -1.81 -7.63 10.24
C PRO A 260 -0.75 -8.31 9.36
N PRO A 261 -0.10 -9.38 9.84
CA PRO A 261 0.84 -10.12 9.02
C PRO A 261 0.14 -10.62 7.75
N LEU A 262 0.86 -10.57 6.62
CA LEU A 262 0.35 -11.12 5.37
C LEU A 262 0.18 -12.64 5.51
N PRO A 263 -0.91 -13.23 4.99
CA PRO A 263 -1.08 -14.69 4.99
C PRO A 263 0.07 -15.44 4.32
N VAL A 264 0.70 -14.81 3.32
CA VAL A 264 1.91 -15.30 2.66
C VAL A 264 2.97 -14.19 2.68
N PRO A 265 4.06 -14.32 3.46
CA PRO A 265 5.07 -13.27 3.60
C PRO A 265 5.75 -12.83 2.28
N ALA A 266 5.90 -13.76 1.32
CA ALA A 266 6.46 -13.47 0.01
C ALA A 266 5.65 -12.42 -0.80
N ASN A 267 4.42 -12.11 -0.37
CA ASN A 267 3.56 -11.12 -1.01
C ASN A 267 3.84 -9.67 -0.56
N GLU A 268 4.83 -9.44 0.33
CA GLU A 268 5.16 -8.09 0.83
C GLU A 268 5.65 -7.16 -0.29
N LYS A 269 6.55 -7.65 -1.15
CA LYS A 269 7.17 -6.86 -2.23
C LYS A 269 6.64 -7.26 -3.61
N LEU A 270 5.33 -7.31 -3.75
CA LEU A 270 4.68 -7.62 -5.03
C LEU A 270 4.63 -6.43 -5.96
N LEU A 271 4.67 -6.75 -7.26
CA LEU A 271 4.41 -5.86 -8.36
C LEU A 271 3.04 -6.20 -8.99
N ALA A 272 2.17 -5.20 -9.17
CA ALA A 272 0.88 -5.35 -9.83
C ALA A 272 0.81 -4.47 -11.08
N TRP A 273 0.11 -4.94 -12.10
CA TRP A 273 -0.20 -4.14 -13.29
C TRP A 273 -1.48 -3.34 -13.04
N VAL A 274 -1.46 -2.04 -13.29
CA VAL A 274 -2.64 -1.18 -13.30
C VAL A 274 -2.57 -0.27 -14.52
N ASP A 275 -3.59 -0.36 -15.37
CA ASP A 275 -3.72 0.33 -16.65
C ASP A 275 -2.65 -0.09 -17.67
N ASP A 276 -1.50 0.58 -17.70
CA ASP A 276 -0.38 0.34 -18.59
C ASP A 276 0.98 0.21 -17.87
N VAL A 277 0.98 0.30 -16.53
CA VAL A 277 2.19 0.32 -15.71
C VAL A 277 2.24 -0.79 -14.66
N ILE A 278 3.45 -1.24 -14.36
CA ILE A 278 3.73 -2.14 -13.23
C ILE A 278 4.14 -1.29 -12.03
N LEU A 279 3.43 -1.47 -10.91
CA LEU A 279 3.57 -0.69 -9.69
C LEU A 279 3.81 -1.60 -8.47
N PRO A 280 4.62 -1.16 -7.48
CA PRO A 280 4.69 -1.84 -6.18
C PRO A 280 3.31 -1.90 -5.49
N ARG A 281 3.10 -2.93 -4.67
CA ARG A 281 1.84 -3.21 -3.93
C ARG A 281 1.14 -1.97 -3.39
N ASP A 282 1.84 -1.12 -2.64
CA ASP A 282 1.26 0.05 -1.98
C ASP A 282 1.02 1.25 -2.91
N SER A 283 1.53 1.19 -4.13
CA SER A 283 1.34 2.21 -5.17
C SER A 283 0.36 1.76 -6.25
N ALA A 284 -0.06 0.50 -6.27
CA ALA A 284 -1.01 -0.05 -7.22
C ALA A 284 -2.45 0.40 -6.86
N THR A 285 -2.82 1.60 -7.31
CA THR A 285 -4.11 2.24 -7.01
C THR A 285 -4.89 2.57 -8.28
N VAL A 286 -6.23 2.54 -8.21
CA VAL A 286 -7.11 3.08 -9.25
C VAL A 286 -7.62 4.46 -8.85
N SER A 287 -7.96 5.28 -9.86
CA SER A 287 -8.58 6.59 -9.64
C SER A 287 -9.91 6.45 -8.90
N VAL A 288 -10.22 7.38 -7.97
CA VAL A 288 -11.57 7.47 -7.35
C VAL A 288 -12.67 7.75 -8.38
N PHE A 289 -12.29 8.23 -9.58
CA PHE A 289 -13.19 8.42 -10.70
C PHE A 289 -13.36 7.17 -11.57
N ASP A 290 -12.70 6.05 -11.28
CA ASP A 290 -12.92 4.79 -11.99
C ASP A 290 -14.32 4.22 -11.73
N SER A 291 -14.92 3.66 -12.78
CA SER A 291 -16.22 2.99 -12.75
C SER A 291 -16.35 1.94 -11.64
N VAL A 292 -15.26 1.21 -11.34
CA VAL A 292 -15.28 0.19 -10.28
C VAL A 292 -15.47 0.79 -8.89
N VAL A 293 -14.91 1.98 -8.64
CA VAL A 293 -15.02 2.69 -7.34
C VAL A 293 -16.40 3.32 -7.18
N GLN A 294 -16.94 3.90 -8.26
CA GLN A 294 -18.22 4.60 -8.19
C GLN A 294 -19.44 3.67 -8.17
N GLY A 295 -19.35 2.47 -8.75
CA GLY A 295 -20.50 1.58 -8.87
C GLY A 295 -20.22 0.11 -9.14
N GLY A 296 -18.98 -0.37 -8.94
CA GLY A 296 -18.62 -1.78 -9.16
C GLY A 296 -18.64 -2.25 -10.61
N ASP A 297 -18.63 -1.31 -11.56
CA ASP A 297 -18.74 -1.52 -13.01
C ASP A 297 -17.42 -2.06 -13.61
N ALA A 298 -17.20 -3.36 -13.40
CA ALA A 298 -16.04 -4.12 -13.83
C ALA A 298 -16.36 -5.61 -13.99
N VAL A 299 -15.58 -6.29 -14.84
CA VAL A 299 -15.52 -7.75 -14.96
C VAL A 299 -14.20 -8.27 -14.44
N TRP A 300 -14.13 -9.55 -14.08
CA TRP A 300 -12.89 -10.14 -13.58
C TRP A 300 -12.75 -11.62 -13.92
N GLU A 301 -11.54 -12.15 -13.74
CA GLU A 301 -11.21 -13.57 -13.85
C GLU A 301 -10.23 -13.99 -12.75
N GLY A 302 -10.33 -15.25 -12.35
CA GLY A 302 -9.37 -15.90 -11.46
C GLY A 302 -8.54 -16.88 -12.29
N LEU A 303 -7.23 -16.64 -12.41
CA LEU A 303 -6.32 -17.52 -13.15
C LEU A 303 -5.38 -18.22 -12.16
N ARG A 304 -4.95 -19.44 -12.49
CA ARG A 304 -4.00 -20.20 -11.67
C ARG A 304 -2.85 -20.71 -12.49
N ILE A 305 -1.67 -20.68 -11.87
CA ILE A 305 -0.41 -21.05 -12.50
C ILE A 305 0.05 -22.39 -11.92
N TYR A 306 0.28 -23.35 -12.82
CA TYR A 306 0.86 -24.65 -12.52
C TYR A 306 2.06 -24.87 -13.45
N ASP A 307 3.22 -25.17 -12.88
CA ASP A 307 4.42 -25.59 -13.61
C ASP A 307 4.73 -24.76 -14.88
N GLY A 308 4.79 -23.44 -14.72
CA GLY A 308 5.10 -22.50 -15.78
C GLY A 308 3.95 -22.24 -16.77
N ARG A 309 2.74 -22.74 -16.50
CA ARG A 309 1.57 -22.63 -17.38
C ARG A 309 0.39 -22.00 -16.68
N ILE A 310 -0.36 -21.19 -17.42
CA ILE A 310 -1.64 -20.64 -16.97
C ILE A 310 -2.74 -21.60 -17.43
N PHE A 311 -3.36 -22.29 -16.48
CA PHE A 311 -4.38 -23.29 -16.78
C PHE A 311 -5.63 -22.64 -17.34
N LYS A 312 -6.15 -23.17 -18.46
CA LYS A 312 -7.37 -22.72 -19.13
C LYS A 312 -7.42 -21.21 -19.46
N LEU A 313 -6.26 -20.60 -19.75
CA LEU A 313 -6.17 -19.16 -19.98
C LEU A 313 -7.09 -18.67 -21.11
N GLU A 314 -7.15 -19.39 -22.23
CA GLU A 314 -7.94 -18.94 -23.38
C GLU A 314 -9.44 -18.94 -23.06
N GLU A 315 -9.92 -19.95 -22.33
CA GLU A 315 -11.31 -20.04 -21.87
C GLU A 315 -11.66 -18.96 -20.83
N HIS A 316 -10.71 -18.64 -19.94
CA HIS A 316 -10.87 -17.52 -19.01
C HIS A 316 -10.97 -16.18 -19.77
N LEU A 317 -10.15 -15.99 -20.80
CA LEU A 317 -10.20 -14.77 -21.61
C LEU A 317 -11.50 -14.71 -22.41
N ASP A 318 -11.99 -15.80 -23.00
CA ASP A 318 -13.30 -15.86 -23.67
C ASP A 318 -14.40 -15.31 -22.75
N ARG A 319 -14.46 -15.80 -21.50
CA ARG A 319 -15.47 -15.35 -20.52
C ARG A 319 -15.30 -13.90 -20.08
N LEU A 320 -14.06 -13.41 -19.97
CA LEU A 320 -13.78 -12.00 -19.68
C LEU A 320 -14.34 -11.10 -20.80
N PHE A 321 -14.10 -11.47 -22.06
CA PHE A 321 -14.57 -10.74 -23.24
C PHE A 321 -16.09 -10.80 -23.38
N ASP A 322 -16.70 -11.97 -23.16
CA ASP A 322 -18.15 -12.14 -23.19
C ASP A 322 -18.84 -11.32 -22.09
N SER A 323 -18.28 -11.32 -20.87
CA SER A 323 -18.79 -10.51 -19.76
C SER A 323 -18.66 -9.01 -20.06
N SER A 324 -17.53 -8.59 -20.63
CA SER A 324 -17.30 -7.19 -21.04
C SER A 324 -18.30 -6.75 -22.11
N LYS A 325 -18.58 -7.63 -23.08
CA LYS A 325 -19.55 -7.42 -24.14
C LYS A 325 -20.98 -7.34 -23.59
N ALA A 326 -21.34 -8.21 -22.64
CA ALA A 326 -22.64 -8.19 -21.98
C ALA A 326 -22.86 -6.87 -21.21
N LEU A 327 -21.81 -6.31 -20.61
CA LEU A 327 -21.85 -5.00 -19.98
C LEU A 327 -21.67 -3.83 -20.96
N ALA A 328 -21.62 -4.08 -22.27
CA ALA A 328 -21.42 -3.07 -23.32
C ALA A 328 -20.17 -2.20 -23.12
N PHE A 329 -19.05 -2.80 -22.74
CA PHE A 329 -17.77 -2.09 -22.67
C PHE A 329 -17.33 -1.67 -24.08
N SER A 330 -16.75 -0.48 -24.19
CA SER A 330 -16.09 0.02 -25.39
C SER A 330 -14.58 0.08 -25.16
N ASN A 331 -13.80 0.07 -26.25
CA ASN A 331 -12.33 0.15 -26.17
C ASN A 331 -11.72 -0.91 -25.23
N VAL A 332 -12.24 -2.14 -25.30
CA VAL A 332 -11.71 -3.28 -24.56
C VAL A 332 -10.33 -3.64 -25.15
N PRO A 333 -9.28 -3.82 -24.32
CA PRO A 333 -7.97 -4.21 -24.82
C PRO A 333 -8.03 -5.55 -25.55
N THR A 334 -7.19 -5.73 -26.56
CA THR A 334 -7.12 -6.97 -27.32
C THR A 334 -6.65 -8.12 -26.43
N ARG A 335 -6.99 -9.35 -26.85
CA ARG A 335 -6.56 -10.57 -26.17
C ARG A 335 -5.03 -10.61 -25.97
N GLU A 336 -4.28 -10.18 -26.97
CA GLU A 336 -2.82 -10.17 -26.89
C GLU A 336 -2.30 -9.15 -25.89
N GLU A 337 -2.87 -7.93 -25.83
CA GLU A 337 -2.51 -6.93 -24.83
C GLU A 337 -2.76 -7.44 -23.40
N VAL A 338 -3.90 -8.10 -23.16
CA VAL A 338 -4.21 -8.71 -21.85
C VAL A 338 -3.21 -9.80 -21.51
N LYS A 339 -2.87 -10.69 -22.45
CA LYS A 339 -1.86 -11.74 -22.24
C LYS A 339 -0.48 -11.16 -21.94
N GLN A 340 -0.06 -10.13 -22.67
CA GLN A 340 1.21 -9.46 -22.44
C GLN A 340 1.29 -8.82 -21.05
N ALA A 341 0.22 -8.17 -20.59
CA ALA A 341 0.16 -7.64 -19.22
C ALA A 341 0.29 -8.75 -18.16
N ILE A 342 -0.43 -9.87 -18.36
CA ILE A 342 -0.34 -11.05 -17.48
C ILE A 342 1.09 -11.60 -17.43
N PHE A 343 1.69 -11.87 -18.58
CA PHE A 343 3.03 -12.46 -18.66
C PHE A 343 4.09 -11.54 -18.07
N LYS A 344 4.09 -10.25 -18.41
CA LYS A 344 5.02 -9.27 -17.84
C LYS A 344 4.90 -9.22 -16.31
N THR A 345 3.68 -9.24 -15.77
CA THR A 345 3.45 -9.22 -14.32
C THR A 345 4.00 -10.47 -13.64
N LEU A 346 3.73 -11.66 -14.18
CA LEU A 346 4.24 -12.91 -13.63
C LEU A 346 5.77 -12.99 -13.68
N ILE A 347 6.36 -12.67 -14.84
CA ILE A 347 7.82 -12.70 -15.06
C ILE A 347 8.53 -11.74 -14.10
N ARG A 348 8.01 -10.51 -13.92
CA ARG A 348 8.61 -9.52 -13.02
C ARG A 348 8.53 -9.91 -11.54
N ASN A 349 7.54 -10.71 -11.16
CA ASN A 349 7.43 -11.26 -9.80
C ASN A 349 8.11 -12.63 -9.63
N GLY A 350 8.67 -13.22 -10.69
CA GLY A 350 9.23 -14.59 -10.64
C GLY A 350 8.18 -15.68 -10.37
N MET A 351 6.91 -15.43 -10.74
CA MET A 351 5.79 -16.32 -10.44
C MET A 351 5.54 -17.32 -11.56
N PHE A 352 6.17 -18.49 -11.46
CA PHE A 352 6.02 -19.58 -12.42
C PHE A 352 5.26 -20.78 -11.87
N ASN A 353 4.84 -20.78 -10.61
CA ASN A 353 4.03 -21.85 -10.01
C ASN A 353 3.25 -21.34 -8.80
N ASN A 354 2.24 -22.06 -8.33
CA ASN A 354 1.52 -21.80 -7.08
C ASN A 354 1.10 -20.33 -6.87
N ALA A 355 0.74 -19.66 -7.97
CA ALA A 355 0.31 -18.29 -7.99
C ALA A 355 -1.13 -18.20 -8.51
N HIS A 356 -1.85 -17.21 -8.03
CA HIS A 356 -3.19 -16.88 -8.47
C HIS A 356 -3.23 -15.44 -8.96
N ILE A 357 -3.87 -15.22 -10.11
CA ILE A 357 -4.12 -13.88 -10.64
C ILE A 357 -5.59 -13.53 -10.45
N ARG A 358 -5.86 -12.40 -9.79
CA ARG A 358 -7.12 -11.68 -9.95
C ARG A 358 -6.96 -10.70 -11.11
N LEU A 359 -7.44 -11.10 -12.28
CA LEU A 359 -7.48 -10.27 -13.48
C LEU A 359 -8.76 -9.45 -13.44
N THR A 360 -8.70 -8.13 -13.53
CA THR A 360 -9.90 -7.27 -13.52
C THR A 360 -9.84 -6.30 -14.68
N LEU A 361 -10.95 -6.11 -15.36
CA LEU A 361 -11.14 -5.09 -16.37
C LEU A 361 -12.29 -4.19 -15.95
N THR A 362 -12.00 -2.94 -15.64
CA THR A 362 -13.04 -1.94 -15.35
C THR A 362 -13.47 -1.24 -16.64
N ARG A 363 -14.66 -0.63 -16.65
CA ARG A 363 -15.02 0.28 -17.76
C ARG A 363 -14.13 1.53 -17.81
N GLY A 364 -13.29 1.72 -16.80
CA GLY A 364 -12.24 2.73 -16.71
C GLY A 364 -12.64 4.02 -16.03
N LYS A 365 -11.74 4.98 -16.10
CA LYS A 365 -11.88 6.32 -15.51
C LYS A 365 -12.97 7.12 -16.21
N LYS A 366 -13.86 7.70 -15.40
CA LYS A 366 -14.86 8.68 -15.86
C LYS A 366 -14.30 10.09 -15.86
N VAL A 367 -14.76 10.91 -16.81
CA VAL A 367 -14.44 12.35 -16.84
C VAL A 367 -15.16 13.16 -15.76
N THR A 368 -16.26 12.62 -15.22
CA THR A 368 -17.01 13.19 -14.09
C THR A 368 -17.72 12.08 -13.33
N SER A 369 -18.15 12.36 -12.09
CA SER A 369 -18.97 11.39 -11.34
C SER A 369 -20.37 11.28 -11.93
N GLY A 370 -20.87 10.04 -12.05
CA GLY A 370 -22.20 9.78 -12.55
C GLY A 370 -22.44 8.34 -13.00
N MET A 371 -23.72 7.95 -13.05
CA MET A 371 -24.12 6.58 -13.38
C MET A 371 -23.92 6.23 -14.86
N SER A 372 -24.03 7.21 -15.76
CA SER A 372 -23.97 6.95 -17.21
C SER A 372 -22.59 6.40 -17.65
N PRO A 373 -22.55 5.27 -18.40
CA PRO A 373 -21.34 4.79 -19.06
C PRO A 373 -20.76 5.76 -20.10
N ALA A 374 -21.54 6.75 -20.56
CA ALA A 374 -21.08 7.75 -21.53
C ALA A 374 -19.94 8.64 -20.99
N PHE A 375 -19.72 8.66 -19.67
CA PHE A 375 -18.60 9.39 -19.07
C PHE A 375 -17.27 8.62 -19.11
N ASN A 376 -17.27 7.34 -19.49
CA ASN A 376 -16.10 6.48 -19.61
C ASN A 376 -15.39 6.72 -20.97
N LEU A 377 -14.73 7.87 -21.09
CA LEU A 377 -14.07 8.29 -22.33
C LEU A 377 -12.58 7.92 -22.38
N CYS A 378 -12.00 7.46 -21.26
CA CYS A 378 -10.58 7.15 -21.14
C CYS A 378 -10.19 5.72 -21.56
N GLY A 379 -11.16 4.89 -21.97
CA GLY A 379 -10.93 3.45 -22.22
C GLY A 379 -11.01 2.61 -20.94
N CYS A 380 -10.88 1.29 -21.08
CA CYS A 380 -10.95 0.36 -19.95
C CYS A 380 -9.64 0.36 -19.14
N THR A 381 -9.72 0.17 -17.82
CA THR A 381 -8.53 -0.01 -16.98
C THR A 381 -8.32 -1.49 -16.67
N LEU A 382 -7.18 -2.03 -17.12
CA LEU A 382 -6.77 -3.41 -16.87
C LEU A 382 -5.97 -3.52 -15.57
N ILE A 383 -6.30 -4.49 -14.74
CA ILE A 383 -5.62 -4.76 -13.47
C ILE A 383 -5.19 -6.22 -13.44
N VAL A 384 -3.89 -6.46 -13.23
CA VAL A 384 -3.33 -7.81 -13.02
C VAL A 384 -2.74 -7.87 -11.62
N LEU A 385 -3.48 -8.48 -10.69
CA LEU A 385 -3.02 -8.74 -9.32
C LEU A 385 -2.63 -10.21 -9.18
N ALA A 386 -1.34 -10.50 -9.29
CA ALA A 386 -0.77 -11.82 -9.05
C ALA A 386 -0.27 -11.93 -7.59
N GLU A 387 -0.62 -13.02 -6.92
CA GLU A 387 -0.16 -13.32 -5.56
C GLU A 387 0.32 -14.77 -5.46
N TRP A 388 1.35 -15.03 -4.65
CA TRP A 388 1.64 -16.38 -4.17
C TRP A 388 0.46 -16.84 -3.33
N LYS A 389 -0.19 -17.92 -3.75
CA LYS A 389 -1.47 -18.31 -3.18
C LYS A 389 -1.69 -19.83 -3.26
N PRO A 390 -1.42 -20.58 -2.18
CA PRO A 390 -1.81 -21.99 -2.10
C PRO A 390 -3.34 -22.14 -2.24
N PRO A 391 -3.84 -23.38 -2.48
CA PRO A 391 -5.27 -23.64 -2.46
C PRO A 391 -5.91 -23.13 -1.16
N VAL A 392 -7.08 -22.50 -1.27
CA VAL A 392 -7.71 -21.80 -0.13
C VAL A 392 -8.54 -22.71 0.77
N TYR A 393 -8.88 -23.91 0.30
CA TYR A 393 -9.68 -24.90 1.02
C TYR A 393 -8.85 -26.16 1.28
N ASP A 394 -9.22 -26.90 2.34
CA ASP A 394 -8.65 -28.20 2.64
C ASP A 394 -9.20 -29.25 1.67
N ASN A 395 -8.41 -29.56 0.65
CA ASN A 395 -8.74 -30.57 -0.35
C ASN A 395 -8.51 -32.01 0.14
N GLU A 396 -7.89 -32.22 1.32
CA GLU A 396 -7.59 -33.54 1.88
C GLU A 396 -8.65 -34.00 2.88
N SER A 397 -9.01 -33.15 3.85
CA SER A 397 -10.00 -33.48 4.89
C SER A 397 -11.41 -32.97 4.58
N GLY A 398 -11.52 -32.03 3.64
CA GLY A 398 -12.78 -31.42 3.22
C GLY A 398 -13.25 -30.27 4.10
N VAL A 399 -14.34 -29.64 3.67
CA VAL A 399 -14.91 -28.42 4.25
C VAL A 399 -16.32 -28.64 4.78
N THR A 400 -16.76 -27.73 5.66
CA THR A 400 -18.12 -27.65 6.18
C THR A 400 -18.88 -26.49 5.53
N LEU A 401 -20.12 -26.76 5.09
CA LEU A 401 -21.01 -25.76 4.51
C LEU A 401 -22.22 -25.46 5.38
N VAL A 402 -22.73 -24.24 5.24
CA VAL A 402 -24.06 -23.85 5.75
C VAL A 402 -24.90 -23.25 4.63
N THR A 403 -26.21 -23.39 4.69
CA THR A 403 -27.13 -22.77 3.74
C THR A 403 -27.38 -21.33 4.15
N ALA A 404 -27.05 -20.39 3.26
CA ALA A 404 -27.34 -18.97 3.46
C ALA A 404 -28.83 -18.67 3.27
N THR A 405 -29.31 -17.67 4.03
CA THR A 405 -30.61 -17.03 3.79
C THR A 405 -30.54 -16.11 2.58
N THR A 406 -29.38 -15.49 2.32
CA THR A 406 -29.13 -14.72 1.09
C THR A 406 -29.31 -15.59 -0.15
N ARG A 407 -30.23 -15.19 -1.03
CA ARG A 407 -30.50 -15.86 -2.31
C ARG A 407 -29.54 -15.39 -3.40
N ARG A 408 -29.23 -16.27 -4.34
CA ARG A 408 -28.35 -15.95 -5.47
C ARG A 408 -29.05 -15.01 -6.46
N ASN A 409 -28.27 -14.16 -7.11
CA ASN A 409 -28.80 -13.20 -8.08
C ASN A 409 -29.54 -13.93 -9.22
N SER A 410 -30.71 -13.39 -9.55
CA SER A 410 -31.48 -13.80 -10.73
C SER A 410 -30.98 -13.08 -11.98
N PRO A 411 -31.07 -13.70 -13.17
CA PRO A 411 -30.93 -12.99 -14.45
C PRO A 411 -31.82 -11.75 -14.59
N ASN A 412 -32.93 -11.67 -13.84
CA ASN A 412 -33.80 -10.48 -13.80
C ASN A 412 -33.20 -9.26 -13.06
N ASN A 413 -32.12 -9.45 -12.30
CA ASN A 413 -31.48 -8.40 -11.54
C ASN A 413 -30.06 -8.15 -12.04
N LEU A 414 -29.20 -9.16 -11.89
CA LEU A 414 -27.82 -9.14 -12.35
C LEU A 414 -27.43 -10.58 -12.66
N ASP A 415 -27.37 -10.93 -13.94
CA ASP A 415 -27.13 -12.31 -14.36
C ASP A 415 -25.76 -12.81 -13.89
N SER A 416 -25.78 -13.86 -13.08
CA SER A 416 -24.60 -14.53 -12.52
C SER A 416 -23.66 -15.11 -13.58
N LYS A 417 -24.10 -15.23 -14.85
CA LYS A 417 -23.23 -15.63 -15.97
C LYS A 417 -22.21 -14.55 -16.34
N ILE A 418 -22.49 -13.29 -16.02
CA ILE A 418 -21.52 -12.20 -16.16
C ILE A 418 -20.56 -12.28 -14.99
N HIS A 419 -19.27 -12.48 -15.24
CA HIS A 419 -18.27 -12.56 -14.18
C HIS A 419 -17.87 -11.15 -13.72
N HIS A 420 -18.74 -10.50 -12.94
CA HIS A 420 -18.67 -9.09 -12.55
C HIS A 420 -18.11 -8.87 -11.13
N ASN A 421 -17.69 -7.63 -10.82
CA ASN A 421 -17.16 -7.26 -9.50
C ASN A 421 -18.23 -6.95 -8.42
N ASN A 422 -19.52 -6.93 -8.75
CA ASN A 422 -20.62 -6.69 -7.81
C ASN A 422 -20.89 -7.90 -6.89
N LEU A 423 -19.93 -8.23 -6.02
CA LEU A 423 -19.92 -9.43 -5.18
C LEU A 423 -20.57 -9.25 -3.81
N LEU A 424 -21.27 -8.14 -3.55
CA LEU A 424 -21.90 -7.91 -2.24
C LEU A 424 -22.89 -9.03 -1.87
N ASN A 425 -23.66 -9.55 -2.84
CA ASN A 425 -24.54 -10.70 -2.66
C ASN A 425 -23.78 -11.93 -2.11
N ASN A 426 -22.64 -12.25 -2.72
CA ASN A 426 -21.77 -13.35 -2.31
C ASN A 426 -21.10 -13.09 -0.95
N ILE A 427 -20.65 -11.85 -0.69
CA ILE A 427 -20.01 -11.47 0.58
C ILE A 427 -20.99 -11.60 1.74
N LEU A 428 -22.26 -11.20 1.56
CA LEU A 428 -23.29 -11.37 2.60
C LEU A 428 -23.52 -12.84 2.95
N ALA A 429 -23.60 -13.72 1.94
CA ALA A 429 -23.66 -15.16 2.19
C ALA A 429 -22.41 -15.69 2.91
N LYS A 430 -21.21 -15.18 2.56
CA LYS A 430 -19.97 -15.54 3.27
C LYS A 430 -19.97 -15.06 4.74
N VAL A 431 -20.55 -13.90 5.03
CA VAL A 431 -20.74 -13.42 6.41
C VAL A 431 -21.63 -14.37 7.21
N GLU A 432 -22.73 -14.85 6.62
CA GLU A 432 -23.60 -15.87 7.24
C GLU A 432 -22.84 -17.19 7.50
N GLY A 433 -22.01 -17.61 6.54
CA GLY A 433 -21.10 -18.75 6.68
C GLY A 433 -20.14 -18.61 7.86
N ASN A 434 -19.45 -17.48 7.94
CA ASN A 434 -18.50 -17.20 9.02
C ASN A 434 -19.19 -17.17 10.40
N ASN A 435 -20.37 -16.55 10.50
CA ASN A 435 -21.14 -16.51 11.75
C ASN A 435 -21.65 -17.88 12.20
N SER A 436 -21.71 -18.83 11.27
CA SER A 436 -22.07 -20.23 11.52
C SER A 436 -20.85 -21.13 11.72
N TYR A 437 -19.64 -20.57 11.73
CA TYR A 437 -18.36 -21.30 11.78
C TYR A 437 -18.20 -22.34 10.65
N ALA A 438 -18.79 -22.04 9.48
CA ALA A 438 -18.66 -22.85 8.27
C ALA A 438 -17.61 -22.25 7.32
N ASP A 439 -16.98 -23.10 6.52
CA ASP A 439 -15.93 -22.71 5.58
C ASP A 439 -16.49 -21.97 4.35
N ASP A 440 -17.70 -22.30 3.92
CA ASP A 440 -18.40 -21.61 2.83
C ASP A 440 -19.93 -21.74 2.98
N ALA A 441 -20.68 -20.97 2.20
CA ALA A 441 -22.15 -20.94 2.30
C ALA A 441 -22.84 -21.33 0.97
N ILE A 442 -23.76 -22.29 1.03
CA ILE A 442 -24.63 -22.69 -0.09
C ILE A 442 -25.69 -21.61 -0.30
N MET A 443 -25.82 -21.14 -1.55
CA MET A 443 -26.82 -20.16 -1.97
C MET A 443 -27.90 -20.84 -2.82
N LEU A 444 -29.16 -20.53 -2.51
CA LEU A 444 -30.31 -21.03 -3.26
C LEU A 444 -30.77 -20.03 -4.33
N ASP A 445 -31.37 -20.55 -5.40
CA ASP A 445 -32.10 -19.77 -6.40
C ASP A 445 -33.42 -19.21 -5.83
N LYS A 446 -34.13 -18.41 -6.64
CA LYS A 446 -35.40 -17.79 -6.24
C LYS A 446 -36.53 -18.79 -5.95
N ASP A 447 -36.42 -20.03 -6.44
CA ASP A 447 -37.42 -21.08 -6.29
C ASP A 447 -37.02 -22.09 -5.19
N GLY A 448 -35.89 -21.87 -4.51
CA GLY A 448 -35.41 -22.70 -3.39
C GLY A 448 -34.54 -23.90 -3.79
N TYR A 449 -34.10 -24.00 -5.04
CA TYR A 449 -33.12 -25.04 -5.45
C TYR A 449 -31.69 -24.54 -5.24
N VAL A 450 -30.75 -25.46 -5.06
CA VAL A 450 -29.34 -25.11 -4.89
C VAL A 450 -28.78 -24.52 -6.19
N SER A 451 -28.08 -23.39 -6.10
CA SER A 451 -27.45 -22.72 -7.24
C SER A 451 -25.93 -22.94 -7.25
N GLU A 452 -25.22 -22.39 -6.27
CA GLU A 452 -23.78 -22.49 -6.06
C GLU A 452 -23.45 -22.13 -4.61
N THR A 453 -22.19 -22.16 -4.20
CA THR A 453 -21.77 -21.51 -2.96
C THR A 453 -21.47 -20.02 -3.21
N ASN A 454 -21.17 -19.25 -2.16
CA ASN A 454 -20.76 -17.86 -2.35
C ASN A 454 -19.49 -17.68 -3.20
N ALA A 455 -18.67 -18.72 -3.43
CA ALA A 455 -17.42 -18.60 -4.18
C ALA A 455 -17.15 -19.73 -5.20
N THR A 456 -17.94 -20.81 -5.21
CA THR A 456 -17.65 -22.03 -5.99
C THR A 456 -18.93 -22.68 -6.52
N ASN A 457 -18.83 -23.40 -7.64
CA ASN A 457 -19.91 -24.29 -8.06
C ASN A 457 -19.95 -25.53 -7.16
N ILE A 458 -21.07 -26.27 -7.16
CA ILE A 458 -21.28 -27.41 -6.27
C ILE A 458 -21.79 -28.64 -7.02
N PHE A 459 -21.34 -29.81 -6.60
CA PHE A 459 -21.68 -31.12 -7.16
C PHE A 459 -22.07 -32.06 -6.03
N LEU A 460 -22.96 -33.01 -6.34
CA LEU A 460 -23.23 -34.17 -5.49
C LEU A 460 -22.96 -35.47 -6.23
N VAL A 461 -22.72 -36.52 -5.46
CA VAL A 461 -22.67 -37.90 -5.92
C VAL A 461 -23.75 -38.69 -5.20
N LYS A 462 -24.57 -39.41 -5.97
CA LYS A 462 -25.56 -40.35 -5.42
C LYS A 462 -25.54 -41.65 -6.21
N LYS A 463 -25.33 -42.77 -5.53
CA LYS A 463 -25.21 -44.11 -6.14
C LYS A 463 -24.21 -44.11 -7.32
N GLY A 464 -23.08 -43.45 -7.14
CA GLY A 464 -22.03 -43.30 -8.16
C GLY A 464 -22.34 -42.36 -9.33
N HIS A 465 -23.51 -41.71 -9.34
CA HIS A 465 -23.89 -40.72 -10.37
C HIS A 465 -23.57 -39.32 -9.88
N VAL A 466 -22.91 -38.53 -10.73
CA VAL A 466 -22.54 -37.14 -10.46
C VAL A 466 -23.65 -36.22 -10.94
N ALA A 467 -24.04 -35.24 -10.14
CA ALA A 467 -24.99 -34.21 -10.54
C ALA A 467 -24.56 -32.81 -10.08
N THR A 468 -24.93 -31.79 -10.85
CA THR A 468 -24.70 -30.38 -10.53
C THR A 468 -25.89 -29.52 -10.96
N PRO A 469 -26.17 -28.40 -10.27
CA PRO A 469 -27.21 -27.46 -10.69
C PRO A 469 -27.04 -26.97 -12.12
N HIS A 470 -28.15 -26.70 -12.80
CA HIS A 470 -28.13 -25.93 -14.06
C HIS A 470 -27.54 -24.53 -13.84
N PRO A 471 -26.83 -23.96 -14.83
CA PRO A 471 -26.27 -22.62 -14.77
C PRO A 471 -27.32 -21.51 -14.93
N ASP A 472 -28.51 -21.68 -14.36
CA ASP A 472 -29.59 -20.70 -14.43
C ASP A 472 -29.29 -19.48 -13.54
N TYR A 473 -28.79 -19.74 -12.32
CA TYR A 473 -28.52 -18.73 -11.29
C TYR A 473 -27.07 -18.69 -10.81
N CYS A 474 -26.19 -19.55 -11.35
CA CYS A 474 -24.77 -19.60 -10.99
C CYS A 474 -23.86 -19.22 -12.15
N LEU A 475 -22.60 -18.94 -11.84
CA LEU A 475 -21.58 -18.76 -12.88
C LEU A 475 -21.27 -20.12 -13.53
N PRO A 476 -21.27 -20.25 -14.86
CA PRO A 476 -20.77 -21.45 -15.53
C PRO A 476 -19.24 -21.50 -15.38
N GLY A 477 -18.78 -22.05 -14.25
CA GLY A 477 -17.37 -22.08 -13.90
C GLY A 477 -16.52 -22.89 -14.88
N ILE A 478 -15.30 -22.43 -15.15
CA ILE A 478 -14.34 -23.16 -16.00
C ILE A 478 -13.87 -24.44 -15.30
N THR A 479 -13.66 -24.40 -13.98
CA THR A 479 -13.39 -25.63 -13.21
C THR A 479 -14.58 -26.58 -13.23
N ARG A 480 -15.81 -26.07 -13.14
CA ARG A 480 -17.05 -26.87 -13.29
C ARG A 480 -17.09 -27.57 -14.65
N ALA A 481 -16.90 -26.84 -15.74
CA ALA A 481 -16.85 -27.41 -17.09
C ALA A 481 -15.74 -28.46 -17.23
N THR A 482 -14.55 -28.16 -16.72
CA THR A 482 -13.41 -29.10 -16.71
C THR A 482 -13.76 -30.38 -15.95
N VAL A 483 -14.40 -30.28 -14.78
CA VAL A 483 -14.82 -31.46 -14.02
C VAL A 483 -15.88 -32.26 -14.76
N MET A 484 -16.84 -31.61 -15.43
CA MET A 484 -17.83 -32.31 -16.26
C MET A 484 -17.17 -33.11 -17.38
N GLU A 485 -16.15 -32.56 -18.05
CA GLU A 485 -15.34 -33.28 -19.03
C GLU A 485 -14.59 -34.47 -18.41
N LEU A 486 -14.07 -34.31 -17.18
CA LEU A 486 -13.38 -35.40 -16.46
C LEU A 486 -14.36 -36.50 -16.04
N VAL A 487 -15.58 -36.17 -15.62
CA VAL A 487 -16.62 -37.16 -15.29
C VAL A 487 -16.91 -38.06 -16.49
N ASP A 488 -17.04 -37.47 -17.69
CA ASP A 488 -17.21 -38.23 -18.93
C ASP A 488 -15.98 -39.10 -19.26
N LYS A 489 -14.76 -38.56 -19.17
CA LYS A 489 -13.50 -39.30 -19.40
C LYS A 489 -13.32 -40.47 -18.42
N GLU A 490 -13.72 -40.28 -17.16
CA GLU A 490 -13.70 -41.31 -16.12
C GLU A 490 -14.86 -42.32 -16.25
N LYS A 491 -15.70 -42.17 -17.28
CA LYS A 491 -16.87 -43.03 -17.57
C LYS A 491 -17.90 -43.05 -16.45
N LEU A 492 -18.07 -41.91 -15.77
CA LEU A 492 -19.09 -41.70 -14.76
C LEU A 492 -20.33 -41.05 -15.39
N VAL A 493 -21.49 -41.26 -14.79
CA VAL A 493 -22.73 -40.64 -15.28
C VAL A 493 -22.84 -39.22 -14.72
N LEU A 494 -23.06 -38.26 -15.62
CA LEU A 494 -23.25 -36.85 -15.29
C LEU A 494 -24.70 -36.43 -15.56
N ALA A 495 -25.31 -35.71 -14.61
CA ALA A 495 -26.59 -35.04 -14.81
C ALA A 495 -26.52 -33.57 -14.41
N GLU A 496 -26.81 -32.68 -15.36
CA GLU A 496 -27.10 -31.29 -15.07
C GLU A 496 -28.62 -31.13 -14.88
N ARG A 497 -29.05 -30.69 -13.69
CA ARG A 497 -30.49 -30.57 -13.37
C ARG A 497 -30.75 -29.63 -12.19
N ARG A 498 -32.01 -29.32 -11.92
CA ARG A 498 -32.40 -28.70 -10.63
C ARG A 498 -32.23 -29.71 -9.50
N ILE A 499 -31.65 -29.26 -8.39
CA ILE A 499 -31.32 -30.11 -7.23
C ILE A 499 -31.80 -29.41 -5.97
N SER A 500 -32.62 -30.11 -5.18
CA SER A 500 -33.12 -29.60 -3.90
C SER A 500 -32.05 -29.69 -2.82
N LEU A 501 -32.17 -28.85 -1.78
CA LEU A 501 -31.26 -28.91 -0.64
C LEU A 501 -31.30 -30.28 0.08
N SER A 502 -32.47 -30.91 0.14
CA SER A 502 -32.63 -32.26 0.71
C SER A 502 -31.83 -33.33 -0.02
N GLU A 503 -31.61 -33.19 -1.32
CA GLU A 503 -30.76 -34.12 -2.08
C GLU A 503 -29.29 -33.94 -1.73
N PHE A 504 -28.82 -32.71 -1.49
CA PHE A 504 -27.46 -32.47 -0.99
C PHE A 504 -27.27 -33.01 0.43
N HIS A 505 -28.25 -32.84 1.32
CA HIS A 505 -28.19 -33.39 2.68
C HIS A 505 -28.15 -34.91 2.73
N THR A 506 -28.65 -35.59 1.70
CA THR A 506 -28.72 -37.06 1.62
C THR A 506 -27.77 -37.65 0.58
N ALA A 507 -26.87 -36.84 0.01
CA ALA A 507 -25.87 -37.28 -0.95
C ALA A 507 -24.84 -38.24 -0.32
N ASP A 508 -24.27 -39.10 -1.15
CA ASP A 508 -23.20 -40.01 -0.71
C ASP A 508 -21.85 -39.25 -0.65
N GLU A 509 -21.65 -38.31 -1.57
CA GLU A 509 -20.52 -37.36 -1.56
C GLU A 509 -20.99 -35.99 -2.04
N VAL A 510 -20.36 -34.92 -1.57
CA VAL A 510 -20.53 -33.55 -2.09
C VAL A 510 -19.15 -32.94 -2.24
N PHE A 511 -18.96 -32.14 -3.29
CA PHE A 511 -17.74 -31.37 -3.48
C PHE A 511 -18.03 -30.05 -4.21
N THR A 512 -17.16 -29.07 -4.02
CA THR A 512 -17.23 -27.79 -4.69
C THR A 512 -16.10 -27.63 -5.71
N THR A 513 -16.29 -26.73 -6.68
CA THR A 513 -15.29 -26.46 -7.72
C THR A 513 -15.06 -24.98 -7.96
N GLY A 514 -13.80 -24.58 -8.08
CA GLY A 514 -13.42 -23.20 -8.43
C GLY A 514 -11.91 -23.05 -8.59
N THR A 515 -11.45 -21.98 -9.26
CA THR A 515 -10.02 -21.83 -9.58
C THR A 515 -9.12 -21.75 -8.34
N MET A 516 -9.60 -21.15 -7.24
CA MET A 516 -8.80 -20.99 -6.01
C MET A 516 -8.81 -22.24 -5.11
N GLY A 517 -9.93 -22.98 -5.09
CA GLY A 517 -10.13 -24.15 -4.25
C GLY A 517 -9.91 -25.48 -4.97
N GLU A 518 -9.78 -25.47 -6.30
CA GLU A 518 -9.75 -26.65 -7.16
C GLU A 518 -11.02 -27.49 -6.99
N LEU A 519 -10.92 -28.71 -6.46
CA LEU A 519 -12.03 -29.59 -6.10
C LEU A 519 -11.99 -29.84 -4.59
N SER A 520 -12.87 -29.19 -3.84
CA SER A 520 -12.89 -29.26 -2.37
C SER A 520 -14.01 -30.18 -1.88
N PRO A 521 -13.69 -31.30 -1.19
CA PRO A 521 -14.70 -32.20 -0.66
C PRO A 521 -15.54 -31.52 0.43
N VAL A 522 -16.81 -31.87 0.55
CA VAL A 522 -17.72 -31.35 1.58
C VAL A 522 -18.14 -32.51 2.48
N THR A 523 -17.80 -32.43 3.76
CA THR A 523 -18.04 -33.50 4.74
C THR A 523 -19.27 -33.23 5.62
N LYS A 524 -19.74 -31.98 5.67
CA LYS A 524 -20.87 -31.57 6.50
C LYS A 524 -21.63 -30.40 5.90
N ILE A 525 -22.96 -30.46 5.93
CA ILE A 525 -23.87 -29.40 5.48
C ILE A 525 -24.96 -29.18 6.53
N ASP A 526 -25.14 -27.93 6.99
CA ASP A 526 -26.22 -27.55 7.93
C ASP A 526 -26.29 -28.43 9.19
N GLY A 527 -25.12 -28.80 9.73
CA GLY A 527 -25.05 -29.70 10.89
C GLY A 527 -25.11 -31.20 10.57
N ARG A 528 -25.43 -31.60 9.33
CA ARG A 528 -25.59 -32.99 8.89
C ARG A 528 -24.33 -33.49 8.21
N ILE A 529 -23.88 -34.68 8.61
CA ILE A 529 -22.75 -35.36 7.97
C ILE A 529 -23.16 -35.78 6.55
N VAL A 530 -22.32 -35.49 5.56
CA VAL A 530 -22.46 -35.97 4.19
C VAL A 530 -21.80 -37.35 4.09
N GLY A 531 -22.51 -38.35 3.57
CA GLY A 531 -22.00 -39.72 3.52
C GLY A 531 -21.57 -40.23 4.90
N ASP A 532 -20.30 -40.60 5.04
CA ASP A 532 -19.65 -41.03 6.29
C ASP A 532 -18.76 -39.93 6.92
N GLY A 533 -18.84 -38.70 6.41
CA GLY A 533 -18.04 -37.56 6.86
C GLY A 533 -16.60 -37.56 6.36
N ARG A 534 -16.28 -38.40 5.37
CA ARG A 534 -14.96 -38.48 4.74
C ARG A 534 -15.06 -38.15 3.26
N VAL A 535 -13.91 -37.90 2.65
CA VAL A 535 -13.82 -37.71 1.20
C VAL A 535 -14.13 -39.04 0.50
N GLY A 536 -15.16 -39.06 -0.32
CA GLY A 536 -15.58 -40.25 -1.02
C GLY A 536 -14.72 -40.61 -2.24
N PRO A 537 -14.87 -41.85 -2.75
CA PRO A 537 -14.05 -42.39 -3.83
C PRO A 537 -14.23 -41.67 -5.18
N VAL A 538 -15.44 -41.19 -5.50
CA VAL A 538 -15.67 -40.48 -6.77
C VAL A 538 -14.98 -39.13 -6.75
N THR A 539 -15.12 -38.38 -5.66
CA THR A 539 -14.47 -37.08 -5.45
C THR A 539 -12.95 -37.23 -5.55
N ARG A 540 -12.37 -38.23 -4.86
CA ARG A 540 -10.92 -38.46 -4.88
C ARG A 540 -10.39 -38.87 -6.25
N ARG A 541 -11.17 -39.66 -7.01
CA ARG A 541 -10.84 -40.02 -8.39
C ARG A 541 -10.79 -38.78 -9.28
N LEU A 542 -11.78 -37.88 -9.16
CA LEU A 542 -11.81 -36.63 -9.92
C LEU A 542 -10.70 -35.65 -9.51
N GLN A 543 -10.36 -35.57 -8.21
CA GLN A 543 -9.22 -34.78 -7.73
C GLN A 543 -7.91 -35.22 -8.36
N ASN A 544 -7.65 -36.53 -8.41
CA ASN A 544 -6.44 -37.09 -9.02
C ASN A 544 -6.39 -36.78 -10.52
N ALA A 545 -7.50 -36.98 -11.25
CA ALA A 545 -7.58 -36.68 -12.67
C ALA A 545 -7.40 -35.17 -12.97
N TYR A 546 -7.95 -34.31 -12.12
CA TYR A 546 -7.77 -32.86 -12.24
C TYR A 546 -6.30 -32.45 -12.01
N LYS A 547 -5.66 -33.00 -10.96
CA LYS A 547 -4.25 -32.75 -10.67
C LYS A 547 -3.35 -33.15 -11.85
N GLU A 548 -3.55 -34.34 -12.41
CA GLU A 548 -2.81 -34.79 -13.60
C GLU A 548 -3.01 -33.84 -14.79
N LEU A 549 -4.25 -33.43 -15.05
CA LEU A 549 -4.57 -32.51 -16.14
C LEU A 549 -3.88 -31.14 -15.97
N THR A 550 -3.88 -30.58 -14.75
CA THR A 550 -3.28 -29.25 -14.49
C THR A 550 -1.76 -29.23 -14.65
N MET A 551 -1.07 -30.36 -14.45
CA MET A 551 0.38 -30.47 -14.67
C MET A 551 0.75 -30.44 -16.16
N GLY A 552 -0.11 -30.99 -17.02
CA GLY A 552 0.20 -31.19 -18.45
C GLY A 552 -0.39 -30.15 -19.40
N SER A 553 -1.18 -29.19 -18.92
CA SER A 553 -1.99 -28.32 -19.79
C SER A 553 -1.94 -26.84 -19.40
N GLY A 554 -2.43 -25.99 -20.31
CA GLY A 554 -2.44 -24.53 -20.13
C GLY A 554 -1.43 -23.81 -21.03
N VAL A 555 -1.54 -22.49 -21.05
CA VAL A 555 -0.71 -21.62 -21.89
C VAL A 555 0.64 -21.40 -21.20
N PRO A 556 1.77 -21.73 -21.84
CA PRO A 556 3.09 -21.54 -21.24
C PRO A 556 3.38 -20.04 -21.05
N ILE A 557 3.93 -19.70 -19.89
CA ILE A 557 4.48 -18.38 -19.61
C ILE A 557 5.77 -18.25 -20.44
N PRO A 558 5.92 -17.20 -21.27
CA PRO A 558 7.14 -17.00 -22.06
C PRO A 558 8.38 -16.91 -21.16
N THR A 559 9.37 -17.74 -21.44
CA THR A 559 10.71 -17.64 -20.85
C THR A 559 11.66 -17.10 -21.90
N TYR A 560 12.28 -15.95 -21.63
CA TYR A 560 13.44 -15.53 -22.43
C TYR A 560 14.65 -16.32 -21.95
N PRO A 561 15.54 -16.79 -22.85
CA PRO A 561 16.85 -17.26 -22.42
C PRO A 561 17.53 -16.13 -21.64
N GLN A 562 18.06 -16.45 -20.46
CA GLN A 562 18.91 -15.51 -19.74
C GLN A 562 20.11 -15.19 -20.65
N PRO A 563 20.48 -13.90 -20.81
CA PRO A 563 21.60 -13.51 -21.65
C PRO A 563 22.94 -14.09 -21.17
#